data_AF-A0A355BIN0-F1
#
_entry.id   AF-A0A355BIN0-F1
#
_cell.length_a   1.000
_cell.length_b   1.000
_cell.length_c   1.000
_cell.angle_alpha   90.00
_cell.angle_beta   90.00
_cell.angle_gamma   90.00
#
_symmetry.space_group_name_H-M   'P 1'
#
loop_
_entity.id
_entity.type
_entity.pdbx_description
1 polymer ?
#
loop_
_entity_poly.entity_id
_entity_poly.type
_entity_poly.pdbx_seq_one_letter_code
_entity_poly.pdbx_strand_id
1 'polypeptide(L)'
;DFLWRVQLPQKAVHNLIRVGALQAFGSARDLTMQLAVNGQHKTNQPPGQCVLPLAAAPDTTMQPTNSQDKQAAILTEVELTGLYISGHPLEQFRPLLASYEAITSNQLRQCSDGHKVRVAGIIVSRQMPPTRSKQRVIFLTIEDEQG
;
A
#
# COMPACT_ATOMS: atom_id res chain seq x y z
N ASP A 1 1.29 -15.15 21.02
CA ASP A 1 0.41 -16.31 20.74
C ASP A 1 0.36 -16.65 19.24
N PHE A 2 -0.11 -15.75 18.36
CA PHE A 2 -0.20 -15.95 16.90
C PHE A 2 1.03 -16.61 16.24
N LEU A 3 2.23 -16.07 16.48
CA LEU A 3 3.47 -16.61 15.88
C LEU A 3 3.80 -18.05 16.29
N TRP A 4 3.46 -18.44 17.51
CA TRP A 4 3.71 -19.79 18.02
C TRP A 4 2.77 -20.81 17.39
N ARG A 5 1.54 -20.40 17.03
CA ARG A 5 0.53 -21.28 16.43
C ARG A 5 0.74 -21.47 14.93
N VAL A 6 1.04 -20.40 14.20
CA VAL A 6 1.08 -20.42 12.72
C VAL A 6 2.47 -20.77 12.18
N GLN A 7 3.54 -20.62 12.98
CA GLN A 7 4.92 -20.97 12.62
C GLN A 7 5.38 -20.36 11.28
N LEU A 8 5.06 -19.08 11.05
CA LEU A 8 5.47 -18.37 9.84
C LEU A 8 6.98 -18.03 9.83
N PRO A 9 7.62 -18.01 8.65
CA PRO A 9 8.99 -17.51 8.53
C PRO A 9 9.06 -16.01 8.87
N GLN A 10 10.16 -15.56 9.45
CA GLN A 10 10.33 -14.18 9.93
C GLN A 10 10.06 -13.13 8.84
N LYS A 11 10.46 -13.42 7.59
CA LYS A 11 10.19 -12.55 6.44
C LYS A 11 8.68 -12.39 6.16
N ALA A 12 7.90 -13.47 6.27
CA ALA A 12 6.46 -13.39 6.08
C ALA A 12 5.80 -12.56 7.18
N VAL A 13 6.20 -12.78 8.44
CA VAL A 13 5.73 -11.97 9.58
C VAL A 13 6.05 -10.49 9.37
N HIS A 14 7.27 -10.19 8.93
CA HIS A 14 7.68 -8.81 8.64
C HIS A 14 6.81 -8.17 7.54
N ASN A 15 6.52 -8.89 6.46
CA ASN A 15 5.62 -8.40 5.41
C ASN A 15 4.19 -8.19 5.91
N LEU A 16 3.67 -9.08 6.77
CA LEU A 16 2.35 -8.90 7.39
C LEU A 16 2.30 -7.63 8.27
N ILE A 17 3.37 -7.33 9.02
CA ILE A 17 3.46 -6.09 9.80
C ILE A 17 3.48 -4.88 8.85
N ARG A 18 4.28 -4.93 7.78
CA ARG A 18 4.43 -3.84 6.80
C ARG A 18 3.14 -3.51 6.06
N VAL A 19 2.33 -4.51 5.72
CA VAL A 19 0.99 -4.32 5.09
C VAL A 19 -0.06 -3.86 6.11
N GLY A 20 0.27 -3.79 7.40
CA GLY A 20 -0.70 -3.43 8.44
C GLY A 20 -1.66 -4.56 8.83
N ALA A 21 -1.47 -5.78 8.31
CA ALA A 21 -2.33 -6.93 8.62
C ALA A 21 -2.33 -7.31 10.12
N LEU A 22 -1.31 -6.90 10.86
CA LEU A 22 -1.17 -7.15 12.30
C LEU A 22 -1.46 -5.91 13.16
N GLN A 23 -2.09 -4.87 12.61
CA GLN A 23 -2.39 -3.63 13.34
C GLN A 23 -3.30 -3.86 14.57
N ALA A 24 -4.11 -4.93 14.58
CA ALA A 24 -4.90 -5.33 15.74
C ALA A 24 -4.05 -5.78 16.95
N PHE A 25 -2.77 -6.14 16.74
CA PHE A 25 -1.86 -6.60 17.79
C PHE A 25 -0.92 -5.51 18.33
N GLY A 26 -0.95 -4.30 17.74
CA GLY A 26 -0.11 -3.18 18.16
C GLY A 26 0.40 -2.35 16.99
N SER A 27 1.25 -1.36 17.30
CA SER A 27 1.85 -0.49 16.28
C SER A 27 2.84 -1.28 15.41
N ALA A 28 2.92 -0.93 14.12
CA ALA A 28 3.86 -1.58 13.20
C ALA A 28 5.31 -1.45 13.67
N ARG A 29 5.64 -0.32 14.32
CA ARG A 29 6.96 -0.08 14.92
C ARG A 29 7.25 -1.05 16.06
N ASP A 30 6.32 -1.21 16.99
CA ASP A 30 6.50 -2.07 18.15
C ASP A 30 6.57 -3.54 17.76
N LEU A 31 5.71 -3.96 16.82
CA LEU A 31 5.73 -5.33 16.29
C LEU A 31 7.04 -5.62 15.54
N THR A 32 7.57 -4.67 14.79
CA THR A 32 8.86 -4.81 14.10
C THR A 32 10.02 -4.88 15.10
N MET A 33 10.01 -4.05 16.14
CA MET A 33 10.99 -4.09 17.24
C MET A 33 10.95 -5.45 17.96
N GLN A 34 9.77 -5.94 18.31
CA GLN A 34 9.60 -7.25 18.95
C GLN A 34 10.08 -8.39 18.05
N LEU A 35 9.83 -8.33 16.74
CA LEU A 35 10.30 -9.32 15.78
C LEU A 35 11.84 -9.32 15.66
N ALA A 36 12.47 -8.15 15.72
CA ALA A 36 13.92 -8.00 15.68
C ALA A 36 14.57 -8.60 16.94
N VAL A 37 14.04 -8.27 18.13
CA VAL A 37 14.52 -8.83 19.41
C VAL A 37 14.37 -10.35 19.42
N ASN A 38 13.19 -10.88 19.08
CA ASN A 38 12.95 -12.32 19.09
C ASN A 38 13.81 -13.10 18.07
N GLY A 39 14.23 -12.47 16.97
CA GLY A 39 15.13 -13.07 15.99
C GLY A 39 16.56 -13.26 16.50
N GLN A 40 17.07 -12.32 17.32
CA GLN A 40 18.42 -12.37 17.91
C GLN A 40 18.54 -13.45 19.00
N HIS A 41 17.45 -13.80 19.65
CA HIS A 41 17.45 -14.76 20.76
C HIS A 41 17.39 -16.23 20.31
N LYS A 42 17.11 -16.53 19.03
CA LYS A 42 17.12 -17.92 18.53
C LYS A 42 18.52 -18.54 18.42
N THR A 43 19.59 -17.75 18.43
CA THR A 43 20.96 -18.25 18.21
C THR A 43 21.76 -18.50 19.49
N ASN A 44 21.30 -18.04 20.67
CA ASN A 44 22.15 -18.01 21.88
C ASN A 44 21.44 -18.33 23.21
N GLN A 45 20.33 -19.09 23.20
CA GLN A 45 19.58 -19.34 24.43
C GLN A 45 19.89 -20.73 25.04
N PRO A 46 20.49 -20.80 26.25
CA PRO A 46 20.56 -22.04 27.01
C PRO A 46 19.16 -22.43 27.52
N PRO A 47 18.86 -23.74 27.65
CA PRO A 47 17.56 -24.20 28.12
C PRO A 47 17.30 -23.75 29.56
N GLY A 48 16.18 -23.04 29.80
CA GLY A 48 15.70 -22.68 31.14
C GLY A 48 15.56 -21.19 31.45
N GLN A 49 16.02 -20.28 30.58
CA GLN A 49 15.91 -18.84 30.83
C GLN A 49 14.66 -18.24 30.16
N CYS A 50 13.70 -17.80 30.98
CA CYS A 50 12.53 -17.04 30.53
C CYS A 50 12.96 -15.59 30.25
N VAL A 51 12.64 -15.08 29.05
CA VAL A 51 12.95 -13.70 28.66
C VAL A 51 11.98 -12.78 29.39
N LEU A 52 12.52 -11.78 30.10
CA LEU A 52 11.71 -10.73 30.71
C LEU A 52 11.06 -9.92 29.58
N PRO A 53 9.73 -9.84 29.50
CA PRO A 53 9.08 -8.94 28.57
C PRO A 53 9.41 -7.53 29.04
N LEU A 54 10.33 -6.85 28.34
CA LEU A 54 10.54 -5.43 28.57
C LEU A 54 9.22 -4.76 28.17
N ALA A 55 8.45 -4.36 29.16
CA ALA A 55 7.15 -3.73 28.98
C ALA A 55 7.32 -2.57 28.00
N ALA A 56 6.68 -2.68 26.84
CA ALA A 56 6.61 -1.60 25.88
C ALA A 56 5.97 -0.40 26.59
N ALA A 57 6.63 0.75 26.49
CA ALA A 57 6.11 2.04 26.91
C ALA A 57 4.72 2.29 26.26
N PRO A 58 3.87 3.14 26.85
CA PRO A 58 2.43 3.12 26.59
C PRO A 58 2.11 3.33 25.11
N ASP A 59 1.09 2.59 24.67
CA ASP A 59 0.43 2.65 23.38
C ASP A 59 0.30 4.09 22.89
N THR A 60 1.21 4.47 21.99
CA THR A 60 0.89 5.51 21.02
C THR A 60 0.60 4.77 19.74
N THR A 61 -0.67 4.43 19.52
CA THR A 61 -1.18 4.17 18.18
C THR A 61 -0.96 5.44 17.35
N MET A 62 0.25 5.61 16.84
CA MET A 62 0.52 6.54 15.76
C MET A 62 -0.14 5.92 14.54
N GLN A 63 -1.44 6.24 14.37
CA GLN A 63 -1.96 6.31 13.02
C GLN A 63 -0.99 7.19 12.21
N PRO A 64 -0.73 6.89 10.93
CA PRO A 64 0.08 7.77 10.10
C PRO A 64 -0.59 9.16 10.07
N THR A 65 -0.15 10.06 10.95
CA THR A 65 -0.78 11.36 11.19
C THR A 65 -0.41 12.37 10.12
N ASN A 66 0.60 12.07 9.30
CA ASN A 66 1.04 12.92 8.22
C ASN A 66 0.73 12.27 6.84
N SER A 67 0.58 13.10 5.82
CA SER A 67 0.28 12.66 4.45
C SER A 67 1.41 11.84 3.83
N GLN A 68 2.66 12.07 4.24
CA GLN A 68 3.83 11.36 3.73
C GLN A 68 3.86 9.89 4.20
N ASP A 69 3.46 9.63 5.43
CA ASP A 69 3.35 8.30 6.03
C ASP A 69 2.22 7.51 5.36
N LYS A 70 1.11 8.18 5.00
CA LYS A 70 0.03 7.55 4.22
C LYS A 70 0.53 7.13 2.84
N GLN A 71 1.31 7.99 2.14
CA GLN A 71 1.90 7.63 0.86
C GLN A 71 2.88 6.46 0.97
N ALA A 72 3.75 6.46 1.99
CA ALA A 72 4.70 5.38 2.23
C ALA A 72 4.00 4.04 2.53
N ALA A 73 2.89 4.09 3.28
CA ALA A 73 2.04 2.92 3.54
C ALA A 73 1.42 2.37 2.25
N ILE A 74 0.81 3.25 1.43
CA ILE A 74 0.21 2.84 0.14
C ILE A 74 1.26 2.23 -0.80
N LEU A 75 2.46 2.80 -0.89
CA LEU A 75 3.55 2.22 -1.68
C LEU A 75 3.95 0.84 -1.16
N THR A 76 4.03 0.67 0.15
CA THR A 76 4.33 -0.63 0.78
C THR A 76 3.23 -1.67 0.51
N GLU A 77 1.96 -1.26 0.50
CA GLU A 77 0.84 -2.12 0.13
C GLU A 77 0.98 -2.61 -1.32
N VAL A 78 1.27 -1.71 -2.26
CA VAL A 78 1.44 -2.07 -3.67
C VAL A 78 2.65 -2.97 -3.87
N GLU A 79 3.77 -2.69 -3.18
CA GLU A 79 4.96 -3.54 -3.24
C GLU A 79 4.69 -4.98 -2.80
N LEU A 80 3.86 -5.16 -1.77
CA LEU A 80 3.66 -6.45 -1.12
C LEU A 80 2.42 -7.20 -1.63
N THR A 81 1.39 -6.48 -2.06
CA THR A 81 0.08 -7.03 -2.46
C THR A 81 -0.27 -6.77 -3.92
N GLY A 82 0.38 -5.80 -4.57
CA GLY A 82 0.03 -5.34 -5.92
C GLY A 82 -1.24 -4.49 -5.98
N LEU A 83 -1.81 -4.11 -4.83
CA LEU A 83 -3.10 -3.41 -4.73
C LEU A 83 -2.98 -2.14 -3.88
N TYR A 84 -3.81 -1.15 -4.20
CA TYR A 84 -4.04 0.03 -3.39
C TYR A 84 -5.16 -0.26 -2.37
N ILE A 85 -4.83 -0.40 -1.07
CA ILE A 85 -5.81 -0.83 -0.04
C ILE A 85 -6.26 0.38 0.80
N SER A 86 -5.31 1.13 1.35
CA SER A 86 -5.59 2.27 2.24
C SER A 86 -6.00 3.56 1.51
N GLY A 87 -5.93 3.55 0.18
CA GLY A 87 -6.27 4.68 -0.67
C GLY A 87 -5.42 4.70 -1.94
N HIS A 88 -5.82 5.55 -2.88
CA HIS A 88 -5.18 5.63 -4.18
C HIS A 88 -4.25 6.86 -4.28
N PRO A 89 -3.08 6.77 -4.94
CA PRO A 89 -2.12 7.88 -5.00
C PRO A 89 -2.67 9.19 -5.59
N LEU A 90 -3.68 9.09 -6.46
CA LEU A 90 -4.34 10.25 -7.06
C LEU A 90 -5.14 11.09 -6.06
N GLU A 91 -5.56 10.54 -4.91
CA GLU A 91 -6.38 11.26 -3.93
C GLU A 91 -5.74 12.59 -3.53
N GLN A 92 -4.42 12.59 -3.34
CA GLN A 92 -3.65 13.78 -2.98
C GLN A 92 -3.65 14.85 -4.09
N PHE A 93 -3.75 14.42 -5.35
CA PHE A 93 -3.76 15.31 -6.51
C PHE A 93 -5.18 15.71 -6.91
N ARG A 94 -6.24 15.16 -6.30
CA ARG A 94 -7.62 15.48 -6.67
C ARG A 94 -7.96 16.96 -6.67
N PRO A 95 -7.53 17.77 -5.69
CA PRO A 95 -7.75 19.23 -5.74
C PRO A 95 -7.10 19.89 -6.96
N LEU A 96 -5.90 19.44 -7.34
CA LEU A 96 -5.20 19.94 -8.54
C LEU A 96 -5.92 19.48 -9.81
N LEU A 97 -6.30 18.21 -9.91
CA LEU A 97 -7.00 17.65 -11.07
C LEU A 97 -8.37 18.28 -11.29
N ALA A 98 -9.07 18.63 -10.20
CA ALA A 98 -10.32 19.38 -10.26
C ALA A 98 -10.13 20.75 -10.91
N SER A 99 -8.99 21.43 -10.68
CA SER A 99 -8.68 22.72 -11.33
C SER A 99 -8.49 22.60 -12.85
N TYR A 100 -8.17 21.40 -13.36
CA TYR A 100 -8.08 21.11 -14.79
C TYR A 100 -9.39 20.56 -15.38
N GLU A 101 -10.47 20.53 -14.60
CA GLU A 101 -11.77 19.96 -14.99
C GLU A 101 -11.66 18.47 -15.37
N ALA A 102 -10.73 17.74 -14.75
CA ALA A 102 -10.58 16.31 -14.97
C ALA A 102 -11.66 15.54 -14.19
N ILE A 103 -12.45 14.73 -14.90
CA ILE A 103 -13.50 13.90 -14.32
C ILE A 103 -12.98 12.51 -13.95
N THR A 104 -13.67 11.85 -13.02
CA THR A 104 -13.43 10.44 -12.62
C THR A 104 -13.92 9.45 -13.66
N SER A 105 -13.43 8.20 -13.62
CA SER A 105 -13.94 7.10 -14.44
C SER A 105 -15.44 6.86 -14.22
N ASN A 106 -15.92 7.08 -12.99
CA ASN A 106 -17.34 6.94 -12.64
C ASN A 106 -18.20 8.05 -13.26
N GLN A 107 -17.72 9.30 -13.27
CA GLN A 107 -18.40 10.41 -13.95
C GLN A 107 -18.36 10.26 -15.47
N LEU A 108 -17.27 9.74 -16.03
CA LEU A 108 -17.14 9.47 -17.46
C LEU A 108 -18.27 8.56 -17.98
N ARG A 109 -18.67 7.55 -17.19
CA ARG A 109 -19.80 6.66 -17.51
C ARG A 109 -21.15 7.38 -17.64
N GLN A 110 -21.27 8.59 -17.10
CA GLN A 110 -22.49 9.40 -17.15
C GLN A 110 -22.47 10.44 -18.28
N CYS A 111 -21.33 10.61 -18.96
CA CYS A 111 -21.20 11.55 -20.07
C CYS A 111 -21.87 10.99 -21.34
N SER A 112 -22.49 11.89 -22.11
CA SER A 112 -23.01 11.55 -23.44
C SER A 112 -21.90 11.33 -24.45
N ASP A 113 -22.13 10.41 -25.39
CA ASP A 113 -21.21 10.12 -26.48
C ASP A 113 -20.84 11.37 -27.30
N GLY A 114 -19.64 11.35 -27.89
CA GLY A 114 -19.13 12.42 -28.75
C GLY A 114 -18.62 13.67 -28.02
N HIS A 115 -18.73 13.73 -26.69
CA HIS A 115 -18.22 14.86 -25.90
C HIS A 115 -16.73 14.72 -25.61
N LYS A 116 -16.00 15.83 -25.71
CA LYS A 116 -14.61 15.92 -25.28
C LYS A 116 -14.56 16.11 -23.77
N VAL A 117 -13.88 15.21 -23.10
CA VAL A 117 -13.71 15.21 -21.64
C VAL A 117 -12.23 15.09 -21.31
N ARG A 118 -11.86 15.57 -20.12
CA ARG A 118 -10.51 15.37 -19.57
C ARG A 118 -10.61 14.34 -18.47
N VAL A 119 -9.71 13.37 -18.48
CA VAL A 119 -9.57 12.36 -17.43
C VAL A 119 -8.12 12.36 -16.96
N ALA A 120 -7.92 11.98 -15.71
CA ALA A 120 -6.60 11.85 -15.13
C ALA A 120 -6.54 10.55 -14.34
N GLY A 121 -5.45 9.82 -14.50
CA GLY A 121 -5.19 8.64 -13.71
C GLY A 121 -3.80 8.06 -13.90
N ILE A 122 -3.56 6.88 -13.34
CA ILE A 122 -2.30 6.15 -13.42
C ILE A 122 -2.33 5.26 -14.67
N ILE A 123 -1.26 5.30 -15.47
CA ILE A 123 -1.15 4.44 -16.65
C ILE A 123 -0.81 3.02 -16.20
N VAL A 124 -1.76 2.10 -16.38
CA VAL A 124 -1.61 0.68 -16.03
C VAL A 124 -1.08 -0.14 -17.20
N SER A 125 -1.46 0.24 -18.43
CA SER A 125 -1.01 -0.44 -19.64
C SER A 125 -0.82 0.53 -20.79
N ARG A 126 0.18 0.24 -21.62
CA ARG A 126 0.52 1.02 -22.81
C ARG A 126 0.88 0.09 -23.94
N GLN A 127 0.04 0.07 -24.97
CA GLN A 127 0.28 -0.72 -26.18
C GLN A 127 0.52 0.21 -27.36
N MET A 128 1.48 -0.15 -28.22
CA MET A 128 1.81 0.60 -29.43
C MET A 128 1.88 -0.37 -30.61
N PRO A 129 0.73 -0.85 -31.12
CA PRO A 129 0.72 -1.78 -32.23
C PRO A 129 1.37 -1.16 -33.48
N PRO A 130 2.13 -1.94 -34.26
CA PRO A 130 2.70 -1.45 -35.51
C PRO A 130 1.57 -1.21 -36.52
N THR A 131 1.44 0.03 -36.97
CA THR A 131 0.43 0.42 -37.96
C THR A 131 1.05 0.46 -39.36
N ARG A 132 0.40 -0.15 -40.37
CA ARG A 132 0.79 0.01 -41.78
C ARG A 132 0.63 1.45 -42.29
N SER A 133 -0.20 2.25 -41.63
CA SER A 133 -0.69 3.55 -42.09
C SER A 133 0.23 4.75 -41.81
N LYS A 134 1.51 4.54 -41.41
CA LYS A 134 2.44 5.59 -40.93
C LYS A 134 1.96 6.46 -39.75
N GLN A 135 0.72 6.34 -39.30
CA GLN A 135 0.17 7.04 -38.15
C GLN A 135 0.28 6.19 -36.88
N ARG A 136 1.02 6.67 -35.89
CA ARG A 136 1.22 5.98 -34.61
C ARG A 136 -0.07 5.98 -33.79
N VAL A 137 -0.59 4.80 -33.49
CA VAL A 137 -1.71 4.61 -32.54
C VAL A 137 -1.16 4.08 -31.23
N ILE A 138 -1.61 4.65 -30.11
CA ILE A 138 -1.23 4.24 -28.76
C ILE A 138 -2.53 3.93 -28.01
N PHE A 139 -2.62 2.72 -27.44
CA PHE A 139 -3.68 2.36 -26.52
C PHE A 139 -3.14 2.53 -25.09
N LEU A 140 -3.82 3.34 -24.29
CA LEU A 140 -3.51 3.56 -22.88
C LEU A 140 -4.67 3.04 -22.04
N THR A 141 -4.35 2.24 -21.03
CA THR A 141 -5.27 1.91 -19.95
C THR A 141 -4.88 2.75 -18.75
N ILE A 142 -5.84 3.53 -18.26
CA ILE A 142 -5.67 4.48 -17.16
C ILE A 142 -6.64 4.08 -16.06
N GLU A 143 -6.15 4.03 -14.82
CA GLU A 143 -6.93 3.72 -13.61
C GLU A 143 -7.00 4.95 -12.70
N ASP A 144 -8.15 5.13 -12.05
CA ASP A 144 -8.33 6.12 -10.99
C ASP A 144 -8.88 5.47 -9.71
N GLU A 145 -9.21 6.27 -8.70
CA GLU A 145 -9.71 5.79 -7.40
C GLU A 145 -11.02 4.99 -7.49
N GLN A 146 -11.69 5.01 -8.65
CA GLN A 146 -12.95 4.31 -8.91
C GLN A 146 -12.79 3.11 -9.85
N GLY A 147 -11.55 2.80 -10.26
CA GLY A 147 -11.20 1.74 -11.21
C GLY A 147 -11.09 2.22 -12.65
#